data_AF-A0A6L4AAZ2-F1
#
_entry.id   AF-A0A6L4AAZ2-F1
#
_cell.length_a   1.000
_cell.length_b   1.000
_cell.length_c   1.000
_cell.angle_alpha   90.00
_cell.angle_beta   90.00
_cell.angle_gamma   90.00
#
_symmetry.space_group_name_H-M   'P 1'
#
loop_
_entity.id
_entity.type
_entity.pdbx_description
1 polymer ?
#
loop_
_entity_poly.entity_id
_entity_poly.type
_entity_poly.pdbx_seq_one_letter_code
_entity_poly.pdbx_strand_id
1 'polypeptide(L)'
;MDAPTVPDLVLFVEDNPDFRESAASLLEVHGYEVALACDGLEALEILNQNSRKPDLIVSDIAMPRMNGYDFFTAVREKLNLRDIPFIFLTAMDQDVQIRQGWLMGADQYVVKPFKPEDFILVLNNRLKRSREITEHVHRSMEDKIDKIRHDLVQVVSHELRTPLTYVKGGFDLLMEELMAQKQLLQDTPGIEEYFRLIQLGTSRLNRLADQTVTMTDISS
;
A
#
# COMPACT_ATOMS: atom_id res chain seq x y z
N MET A 1 25.03 9.22 9.67
CA MET A 1 24.40 8.65 10.88
C MET A 1 23.17 7.94 10.38
N ASP A 2 23.27 6.64 10.15
CA ASP A 2 22.12 5.83 9.76
C ASP A 2 21.12 5.84 10.91
N ALA A 3 19.84 6.05 10.59
CA ALA A 3 18.77 5.95 11.57
C ALA A 3 18.79 4.56 12.22
N PRO A 4 18.42 4.42 13.51
CA PRO A 4 18.32 3.10 14.12
C PRO A 4 17.25 2.30 13.36
N THR A 5 17.68 1.32 12.56
CA THR A 5 16.80 0.36 11.93
C THR A 5 16.24 -0.52 13.02
N VAL A 6 14.92 -0.49 13.21
CA VAL A 6 14.23 -1.43 14.10
C VAL A 6 14.59 -2.86 13.62
N PRO A 7 15.11 -3.74 14.50
CA PRO A 7 15.50 -5.09 14.12
C PRO A 7 14.28 -5.89 13.67
N ASP A 8 14.41 -6.73 12.64
CA ASP A 8 13.32 -7.58 12.15
C ASP A 8 12.83 -8.53 13.26
N LEU A 9 11.52 -8.61 13.45
CA LEU A 9 10.89 -9.52 14.41
C LEU A 9 10.55 -10.85 13.74
N VAL A 10 11.16 -11.92 14.22
CA VAL A 10 10.90 -13.29 13.78
C VAL A 10 10.04 -14.01 14.81
N LEU A 11 8.88 -14.53 14.38
CA LEU A 11 8.11 -15.48 15.18
C LEU A 11 8.60 -16.89 14.88
N PHE A 12 9.27 -17.52 15.85
CA PHE A 12 9.80 -18.88 15.74
C PHE A 12 8.94 -19.87 16.53
N VAL A 13 8.35 -20.84 15.82
CA VAL A 13 7.38 -21.79 16.37
C VAL A 13 7.95 -23.21 16.29
N GLU A 14 8.24 -23.81 17.44
CA GLU A 14 8.84 -25.13 17.56
C GLU A 14 8.48 -25.73 18.94
N ASP A 15 8.09 -27.00 18.96
CA ASP A 15 7.69 -27.70 20.18
C ASP A 15 8.88 -28.17 21.03
N ASN A 16 10.01 -28.49 20.40
CA ASN A 16 11.25 -28.84 21.08
C ASN A 16 11.90 -27.60 21.75
N PRO A 17 11.98 -27.55 23.10
CA PRO A 17 12.49 -26.38 23.81
C PRO A 17 13.98 -26.11 23.55
N ASP A 18 14.81 -27.14 23.45
CA ASP A 18 16.26 -27.01 23.23
C ASP A 18 16.55 -26.43 21.84
N PHE A 19 15.81 -26.90 20.83
CA PHE A 19 15.93 -26.39 19.47
C PHE A 19 15.42 -24.94 19.38
N ARG A 20 14.30 -24.64 20.02
CA ARG A 20 13.71 -23.31 20.06
C ARG A 20 14.65 -22.28 20.73
N GLU A 21 15.27 -22.62 21.86
CA GLU A 21 16.23 -21.75 22.56
C GLU A 21 17.54 -21.57 21.76
N SER A 22 18.02 -22.64 21.14
CA SER A 22 19.20 -22.58 20.26
C SER A 22 18.95 -21.70 19.04
N ALA A 23 17.77 -21.80 18.42
CA ALA A 23 17.37 -20.97 17.29
C ALA A 23 17.19 -19.51 17.71
N ALA A 24 16.59 -19.23 18.88
CA ALA A 24 16.47 -17.89 19.42
C ALA A 24 17.84 -17.22 19.58
N SER A 25 18.77 -17.91 20.24
CA SER A 25 20.14 -17.44 20.44
C SER A 25 20.85 -17.15 19.11
N LEU A 26 20.68 -18.04 18.13
CA LEU A 26 21.25 -17.85 16.79
C LEU A 26 20.69 -16.58 16.12
N LEU A 27 19.38 -16.40 16.15
CA LEU A 27 18.70 -15.26 15.52
C LEU A 27 19.09 -13.93 16.20
N GLU A 28 19.10 -13.89 17.53
CA GLU A 28 19.47 -12.70 18.29
C GLU A 28 20.92 -12.26 18.01
N VAL A 29 21.87 -13.21 17.90
CA VAL A 29 23.27 -12.92 17.53
C VAL A 29 23.37 -12.30 16.12
N HIS A 30 22.42 -12.59 15.23
CA HIS A 30 22.35 -12.01 13.90
C HIS A 30 21.49 -10.74 13.81
N GLY A 31 21.07 -10.19 14.96
CA GLY A 31 20.38 -8.90 15.05
C GLY A 31 18.87 -8.96 14.84
N TYR A 32 18.26 -10.14 14.92
CA TYR A 32 16.81 -10.28 14.93
C TYR A 32 16.23 -10.10 16.32
N GLU A 33 15.01 -9.58 16.40
CA GLU A 33 14.15 -9.75 17.57
C GLU A 33 13.36 -11.05 17.42
N VAL A 34 13.16 -11.80 18.49
CA VAL A 34 12.56 -13.14 18.40
C VAL A 34 11.36 -13.25 19.33
N ALA A 35 10.22 -13.64 18.78
CA ALA A 35 9.07 -14.14 19.53
C ALA A 35 9.03 -15.66 19.42
N LEU A 36 8.78 -16.36 20.53
CA LEU A 36 8.82 -17.81 20.60
C LEU A 36 7.44 -18.39 20.89
N ALA A 37 7.11 -19.50 20.25
CA ALA A 37 5.92 -20.30 20.54
C ALA A 37 6.22 -21.81 20.47
N CYS A 38 5.48 -22.59 21.25
CA CYS A 38 5.61 -24.04 21.33
C CYS A 38 4.70 -24.81 20.36
N ASP A 39 3.64 -24.18 19.87
CA ASP A 39 2.70 -24.77 18.93
C ASP A 39 1.97 -23.67 18.14
N GLY A 40 1.16 -24.09 17.16
CA GLY A 40 0.38 -23.16 16.34
C GLY A 40 -0.67 -22.35 17.10
N LEU A 41 -1.19 -22.84 18.23
CA LEU A 41 -2.19 -22.12 19.03
C LEU A 41 -1.55 -20.97 19.78
N GLU A 42 -0.44 -21.22 20.47
CA GLU A 42 0.33 -20.17 21.14
C GLU A 42 0.83 -19.12 20.14
N ALA A 43 1.31 -19.57 18.97
CA ALA A 43 1.70 -18.66 17.90
C ALA A 43 0.55 -17.76 17.45
N LEU A 44 -0.66 -18.29 17.30
CA LEU A 44 -1.85 -17.48 16.98
C LEU A 44 -2.23 -16.51 18.11
N GLU A 45 -2.09 -16.90 19.36
CA GLU A 45 -2.33 -16.03 20.51
C GLU A 45 -1.37 -14.84 20.50
N ILE A 46 -0.07 -15.09 20.30
CA ILE A 46 0.97 -14.05 20.16
C ILE A 46 0.62 -13.11 18.99
N LEU A 47 0.25 -13.67 17.82
CA LEU A 47 -0.11 -12.87 16.65
C LEU A 47 -1.35 -12.01 16.86
N ASN A 48 -2.29 -12.43 17.72
CA ASN A 48 -3.50 -11.66 18.02
C ASN A 48 -3.27 -10.58 19.09
N GLN A 49 -2.45 -10.88 20.09
CA GLN A 49 -2.22 -9.98 21.24
C GLN A 49 -1.22 -8.88 20.92
N ASN A 50 -0.22 -9.14 20.07
CA ASN A 50 0.84 -8.18 19.81
C ASN A 50 0.41 -7.12 18.80
N SER A 51 0.65 -5.85 19.17
CA SER A 51 0.47 -4.70 18.29
C SER A 51 1.49 -4.69 17.15
N ARG A 52 2.74 -5.09 17.43
CA ARG A 52 3.78 -5.28 16.41
C ARG A 52 3.63 -6.67 15.78
N LYS A 53 3.49 -6.71 14.45
CA LYS A 53 3.47 -7.97 13.70
C LYS A 53 4.89 -8.42 13.39
N PRO A 54 5.14 -9.74 13.35
CA PRO A 54 6.44 -10.25 12.94
C PRO A 54 6.67 -9.95 11.46
N ASP A 55 7.92 -9.68 11.13
CA ASP A 55 8.42 -9.47 9.77
C ASP A 55 8.60 -10.83 9.06
N LEU A 56 8.70 -11.93 9.82
CA LEU A 56 8.80 -13.30 9.32
C LEU A 56 8.26 -14.32 10.32
N ILE A 57 7.60 -15.36 9.83
CA ILE A 57 7.22 -16.53 10.62
C ILE A 57 8.06 -17.73 10.18
N VAL A 58 8.66 -18.42 11.15
CA VAL A 58 9.34 -19.71 10.95
C VAL A 58 8.64 -20.73 11.83
N SER A 59 8.09 -21.79 11.24
CA SER A 59 7.31 -22.79 11.98
C SER A 59 7.76 -24.19 11.64
N ASP A 60 7.92 -25.03 12.66
CA ASP A 60 7.92 -26.48 12.44
C ASP A 60 6.57 -26.95 11.91
N ILE A 61 6.59 -28.04 11.16
CA ILE A 61 5.39 -28.70 10.67
C ILE A 61 4.82 -29.62 11.76
N ALA A 62 5.68 -30.43 12.37
CA ALA A 62 5.26 -31.51 13.26
C ALA A 62 5.18 -31.02 14.71
N MET A 63 4.10 -30.32 15.05
CA MET A 63 3.87 -29.78 16.40
C MET A 63 2.61 -30.37 17.05
N PRO A 64 2.57 -30.49 18.40
CA PRO A 64 1.38 -30.91 19.12
C PRO A 64 0.29 -29.84 19.06
N ARG A 65 -0.97 -30.24 19.33
CA ARG A 65 -2.18 -29.39 19.40
C ARG A 65 -2.60 -28.75 18.07
N MET A 66 -1.71 -28.00 17.42
CA MET A 66 -1.90 -27.43 16.09
C MET A 66 -0.59 -27.53 15.31
N ASN A 67 -0.62 -28.30 14.23
CA ASN A 67 0.53 -28.49 13.36
C ASN A 67 0.80 -27.23 12.51
N GLY A 68 1.98 -27.16 11.88
CA GLY A 68 2.38 -25.99 11.10
C GLY A 68 1.47 -25.71 9.90
N TYR A 69 0.84 -26.72 9.30
CA TYR A 69 -0.05 -26.54 8.15
C TYR A 69 -1.39 -25.90 8.53
N ASP A 70 -1.98 -26.37 9.63
CA ASP A 70 -3.19 -25.77 10.19
C ASP A 70 -2.89 -24.33 10.61
N PHE A 71 -1.74 -24.11 11.26
CA PHE A 71 -1.29 -22.78 11.66
C PHE A 71 -1.13 -21.83 10.47
N PHE A 72 -0.44 -22.28 9.41
CA PHE A 72 -0.29 -21.52 8.18
C PHE A 72 -1.65 -21.16 7.57
N THR A 73 -2.58 -22.11 7.52
CA THR A 73 -3.94 -21.88 6.99
C THR A 73 -4.63 -20.77 7.78
N ALA A 74 -4.61 -20.86 9.12
CA ALA A 74 -5.19 -19.85 9.99
C ALA A 74 -4.52 -18.46 9.86
N VAL A 75 -3.21 -18.41 9.59
CA VAL A 75 -2.49 -17.15 9.29
C VAL A 75 -2.94 -16.56 7.95
N ARG A 76 -3.08 -17.37 6.90
CA ARG A 76 -3.49 -16.91 5.57
C ARG A 76 -4.95 -16.46 5.49
N GLU A 77 -5.82 -16.97 6.36
CA GLU A 77 -7.21 -16.50 6.46
C GLU A 77 -7.34 -15.06 7.01
N LYS A 78 -6.32 -14.56 7.73
CA LYS A 78 -6.35 -13.24 8.34
C LYS A 78 -5.73 -12.18 7.44
N LEU A 79 -6.53 -11.20 7.01
CA LEU A 79 -6.10 -10.13 6.08
C LEU A 79 -4.85 -9.36 6.53
N ASN A 80 -4.63 -9.19 7.83
CA ASN A 80 -3.49 -8.47 8.39
C ASN A 80 -2.26 -9.36 8.64
N LEU A 81 -2.35 -10.67 8.44
CA LEU A 81 -1.24 -11.62 8.64
C LEU A 81 -0.87 -12.36 7.35
N ARG A 82 -1.78 -12.43 6.38
CA ARG A 82 -1.62 -13.19 5.14
C ARG A 82 -0.46 -12.74 4.26
N ASP A 83 0.10 -11.55 4.46
CA ASP A 83 1.23 -11.02 3.68
C ASP A 83 2.59 -11.28 4.38
N ILE A 84 2.56 -11.73 5.64
CA ILE A 84 3.77 -12.06 6.38
C ILE A 84 4.43 -13.29 5.71
N PRO A 85 5.74 -13.23 5.40
CA PRO A 85 6.44 -14.37 4.83
C PRO A 85 6.48 -15.53 5.83
N PHE A 86 6.32 -16.76 5.33
CA PHE A 86 6.19 -17.95 6.17
C PHE A 86 7.13 -19.07 5.71
N ILE A 87 8.06 -19.48 6.57
CA ILE A 87 9.02 -20.55 6.32
C ILE A 87 8.66 -21.78 7.14
N PHE A 88 8.58 -22.93 6.49
CA PHE A 88 8.42 -24.20 7.19
C PHE A 88 9.76 -24.84 7.51
N LEU A 89 9.88 -25.36 8.73
CA LEU A 89 10.91 -26.32 9.10
C LEU A 89 10.36 -27.73 8.91
N THR A 90 11.16 -28.62 8.31
CA THR A 90 10.74 -30.00 8.01
C THR A 90 11.89 -30.97 8.23
N ALA A 91 11.61 -32.22 8.62
CA ALA A 91 12.64 -33.26 8.70
C ALA A 91 12.90 -33.89 7.31
N MET A 92 14.13 -34.38 7.06
CA MET A 92 14.55 -34.95 5.77
C MET A 92 13.66 -36.07 5.20
N ASP A 93 12.90 -36.78 6.03
CA ASP A 93 12.24 -38.05 5.68
C ASP A 93 10.77 -37.91 5.21
N GLN A 94 10.36 -36.72 4.73
CA GLN A 94 8.95 -36.44 4.45
C GLN A 94 8.73 -35.79 3.07
N ASP A 95 9.21 -36.46 2.01
CA ASP A 95 8.96 -36.13 0.59
C ASP A 95 7.47 -35.94 0.23
N VAL A 96 6.56 -36.50 1.04
CA VAL A 96 5.10 -36.32 0.91
C VAL A 96 4.65 -34.97 1.47
N GLN A 97 5.28 -34.50 2.55
CA GLN A 97 4.96 -33.22 3.18
C GLN A 97 5.49 -32.05 2.36
N ILE A 98 6.69 -32.16 1.78
CA ILE A 98 7.22 -31.14 0.86
C ILE A 98 6.24 -30.91 -0.31
N ARG A 99 5.65 -31.98 -0.88
CA ARG A 99 4.66 -31.86 -1.95
C ARG A 99 3.35 -31.20 -1.50
N GLN A 100 2.78 -31.58 -0.35
CA GLN A 100 1.59 -30.92 0.19
C GLN A 100 1.83 -29.44 0.47
N GLY A 101 3.02 -29.15 0.99
CA GLY A 101 3.45 -27.82 1.30
C GLY A 101 3.60 -26.86 0.12
N TRP A 102 4.08 -27.38 -1.02
CA TRP A 102 4.14 -26.63 -2.28
C TRP A 102 2.75 -26.38 -2.86
N LEU A 103 1.82 -27.33 -2.71
CA LEU A 103 0.43 -27.19 -3.13
C LEU A 103 -0.34 -26.14 -2.33
N MET A 104 0.09 -25.85 -1.09
CA MET A 104 -0.54 -24.83 -0.22
C MET A 104 0.04 -23.43 -0.35
N GLY A 105 1.03 -23.21 -1.23
CA GLY A 105 1.60 -21.88 -1.47
C GLY A 105 2.50 -21.38 -0.34
N ALA A 106 3.15 -22.30 0.38
CA ALA A 106 4.18 -21.93 1.32
C ALA A 106 5.36 -21.26 0.62
N ASP A 107 5.92 -20.25 1.26
CA ASP A 107 6.94 -19.41 0.65
C ASP A 107 8.29 -20.11 0.51
N GLN A 108 8.64 -20.96 1.49
CA GLN A 108 9.92 -21.66 1.54
C GLN A 108 9.90 -22.81 2.56
N TYR A 109 10.72 -23.83 2.31
CA TYR A 109 11.01 -24.94 3.23
C TYR A 109 12.49 -24.94 3.61
N VAL A 110 12.79 -25.22 4.87
CA VAL A 110 14.13 -25.47 5.38
C VAL A 110 14.15 -26.84 6.05
N VAL A 111 15.11 -27.68 5.66
CA VAL A 111 15.22 -29.05 6.13
C VAL A 111 16.11 -29.10 7.39
N LYS A 112 15.62 -29.75 8.45
CA LYS A 112 16.36 -30.05 9.68
C LYS A 112 17.21 -31.34 9.49
N PRO A 113 18.47 -31.39 9.98
CA PRO A 113 19.24 -30.28 10.56
C PRO A 113 19.80 -29.35 9.46
N PHE A 114 19.79 -28.05 9.73
CA PHE A 114 20.36 -27.02 8.84
C PHE A 114 21.63 -26.42 9.42
N LYS A 115 22.52 -25.91 8.55
CA LYS A 115 23.66 -25.13 9.00
C LYS A 115 23.18 -23.73 9.40
N PRO A 116 23.68 -23.17 10.52
CA PRO A 116 23.29 -21.83 10.98
C PRO A 116 23.40 -20.75 9.89
N GLU A 117 24.53 -20.70 9.20
CA GLU A 117 24.80 -19.72 8.13
C GLU A 117 23.81 -19.82 6.98
N ASP A 118 23.48 -21.05 6.56
CA ASP A 118 22.52 -21.31 5.47
C ASP A 118 21.10 -20.88 5.89
N PHE A 119 20.74 -21.10 7.15
CA PHE A 119 19.45 -20.68 7.69
C PHE A 119 19.31 -19.15 7.74
N ILE A 120 20.33 -18.45 8.25
CA ILE A 120 20.34 -16.98 8.27
C ILE A 120 20.30 -16.39 6.85
N LEU A 121 21.01 -16.99 5.89
CA LEU A 121 20.96 -16.57 4.49
C LEU A 121 19.55 -16.70 3.91
N VAL A 122 18.88 -17.81 4.19
CA VAL A 122 17.49 -18.04 3.78
C VAL A 122 16.55 -16.97 4.34
N LEU A 123 16.66 -16.69 5.64
CA LEU A 123 15.85 -15.67 6.33
C LEU A 123 16.06 -14.28 5.72
N ASN A 124 17.32 -13.86 5.56
CA ASN A 124 17.68 -12.57 4.98
C ASN A 124 17.15 -12.40 3.55
N ASN A 125 17.32 -13.41 2.71
CA ASN A 125 16.83 -13.38 1.33
C ASN A 125 15.30 -13.27 1.29
N ARG A 126 14.61 -13.97 2.19
CA ARG A 126 13.15 -13.94 2.25
C ARG A 126 12.61 -12.59 2.71
N LEU A 127 13.20 -12.02 3.76
CA LEU A 127 12.86 -10.69 4.27
C LEU A 127 13.13 -9.61 3.22
N LYS A 128 14.30 -9.64 2.58
CA LYS A 128 14.65 -8.71 1.50
C LYS A 128 13.61 -8.74 0.37
N ARG A 129 13.24 -9.93 -0.11
CA ARG A 129 12.24 -10.08 -1.17
C ARG A 129 10.86 -9.58 -0.75
N SER A 130 10.45 -9.82 0.49
CA SER A 130 9.17 -9.34 1.03
C SER A 130 9.11 -7.80 1.07
N ARG A 131 10.21 -7.16 1.47
CA ARG A 131 10.34 -5.68 1.43
C ARG A 131 10.29 -5.14 0.01
N GLU A 132 11.06 -5.72 -0.92
CA GLU A 132 11.08 -5.29 -2.33
C GLU A 132 9.68 -5.35 -2.97
N ILE A 133 8.90 -6.40 -2.68
CA ILE A 133 7.52 -6.52 -3.15
C ILE A 133 6.64 -5.41 -2.55
N THR A 134 6.74 -5.19 -1.23
CA THR A 134 5.95 -4.18 -0.53
C THR A 134 6.24 -2.77 -1.04
N GLU A 135 7.53 -2.45 -1.22
CA GLU A 135 7.99 -1.18 -1.79
C GLU A 135 7.52 -0.99 -3.23
N HIS A 136 7.55 -2.04 -4.05
CA HIS A 136 7.10 -1.97 -5.44
C HIS A 136 5.58 -1.76 -5.54
N VAL A 137 4.79 -2.44 -4.70
CA VAL A 137 3.34 -2.24 -4.62
C VAL A 137 3.01 -0.83 -4.17
N HIS A 138 3.72 -0.32 -3.15
CA HIS A 138 3.51 1.04 -2.66
C HIS A 138 3.79 2.09 -3.75
N ARG A 139 4.94 1.98 -4.40
CA ARG A 139 5.34 2.88 -5.49
C ARG A 139 4.35 2.84 -6.66
N SER A 140 3.94 1.65 -7.08
CA SER A 140 2.95 1.52 -8.16
C SER A 140 1.59 2.13 -7.81
N MET A 141 1.22 2.12 -6.53
CA MET A 141 -0.02 2.72 -6.05
C MET A 141 0.09 4.25 -6.01
N GLU A 142 1.22 4.80 -5.58
CA GLU A 142 1.52 6.23 -5.67
C GLU A 142 1.44 6.73 -7.12
N ASP A 143 2.11 6.04 -8.05
CA ASP A 143 2.09 6.36 -9.48
C ASP A 143 0.66 6.37 -10.05
N LYS A 144 -0.18 5.40 -9.63
CA LYS A 144 -1.58 5.33 -10.05
C LYS A 144 -2.41 6.48 -9.49
N ILE A 145 -2.20 6.86 -8.24
CA ILE A 145 -2.90 7.97 -7.61
C ILE A 145 -2.56 9.26 -8.34
N ASP A 146 -1.28 9.50 -8.63
CA ASP A 146 -0.84 10.71 -9.31
C ASP A 146 -1.36 10.77 -10.74
N LYS A 147 -1.40 9.63 -11.44
CA LYS A 147 -2.04 9.53 -12.75
C LYS A 147 -3.53 9.88 -12.69
N ILE A 148 -4.29 9.32 -11.74
CA ILE A 148 -5.73 9.62 -11.60
C ILE A 148 -5.94 11.10 -11.25
N ARG A 149 -5.13 11.66 -10.35
CA ARG A 149 -5.19 13.10 -10.01
C ARG A 149 -4.98 13.96 -11.25
N HIS A 150 -3.96 13.65 -12.05
CA HIS A 150 -3.67 14.36 -13.29
C HIS A 150 -4.85 14.28 -14.27
N ASP A 151 -5.35 13.07 -14.56
CA ASP A 151 -6.47 12.84 -15.48
C ASP A 151 -7.75 13.58 -15.03
N LEU A 152 -8.06 13.56 -13.73
CA LEU A 152 -9.24 14.26 -13.18
C LEU A 152 -9.14 15.77 -13.34
N VAL A 153 -7.98 16.37 -13.06
CA VAL A 153 -7.79 17.82 -13.19
C VAL A 153 -7.96 18.25 -14.66
N GLN A 154 -7.42 17.47 -15.60
CA GLN A 154 -7.59 17.71 -17.03
C GLN A 154 -9.06 17.65 -17.46
N VAL A 155 -9.78 16.58 -17.08
CA VAL A 155 -11.19 16.39 -17.46
C VAL A 155 -12.07 17.49 -16.88
N VAL A 156 -11.99 17.77 -15.58
CA VAL A 156 -12.82 18.79 -14.92
C VAL A 156 -12.57 20.16 -15.54
N SER A 157 -11.32 20.51 -15.82
CA SER A 157 -11.00 21.81 -16.42
C SER A 157 -11.55 21.95 -17.84
N HIS A 158 -11.51 20.89 -18.65
CA HIS A 158 -12.10 20.88 -19.99
C HIS A 158 -13.64 21.00 -19.96
N GLU A 159 -14.28 20.22 -19.08
CA GLU A 159 -15.74 20.22 -18.91
C GLU A 159 -16.28 21.53 -18.33
N LEU A 160 -15.49 22.27 -17.52
CA LEU A 160 -15.86 23.60 -17.06
C LEU A 160 -15.65 24.68 -18.12
N ARG A 161 -14.59 24.58 -18.94
CA ARG A 161 -14.28 25.56 -19.98
C ARG A 161 -15.42 25.68 -21.01
N THR A 162 -16.02 24.56 -21.38
CA THR A 162 -17.07 24.49 -22.40
C THR A 162 -18.32 25.33 -22.04
N PRO A 163 -19.02 25.09 -20.91
CA PRO A 163 -20.16 25.92 -20.50
C PRO A 163 -19.76 27.36 -20.18
N LEU A 164 -18.58 27.60 -19.59
CA LEU A 164 -18.10 28.98 -19.34
C LEU A 164 -17.87 29.74 -20.64
N THR A 165 -17.41 29.07 -21.70
CA THR A 165 -17.24 29.67 -23.03
C THR A 165 -18.58 30.04 -23.63
N TYR A 166 -19.60 29.17 -23.53
CA TYR A 166 -20.96 29.48 -24.00
C TYR A 166 -21.59 30.62 -23.23
N VAL A 167 -21.50 30.60 -21.89
CA VAL A 167 -22.01 31.67 -21.03
C VAL A 167 -21.32 32.98 -21.41
N LYS A 168 -19.99 33.02 -21.45
CA LYS A 168 -19.23 34.22 -21.84
C LYS A 168 -19.65 34.72 -23.22
N GLY A 169 -19.68 33.85 -24.24
CA GLY A 169 -20.04 34.21 -25.60
C GLY A 169 -21.46 34.77 -25.71
N GLY A 170 -22.43 34.17 -25.01
CA GLY A 170 -23.80 34.68 -24.94
C GLY A 170 -23.88 36.09 -24.33
N PHE A 171 -23.15 36.31 -23.23
CA PHE A 171 -23.06 37.64 -22.59
C PHE A 171 -22.35 38.68 -23.48
N ASP A 172 -21.30 38.27 -24.20
CA ASP A 172 -20.56 39.14 -25.12
C ASP A 172 -21.46 39.62 -26.28
N LEU A 173 -22.24 38.71 -26.89
CA LEU A 173 -23.20 39.05 -27.96
C LEU A 173 -24.33 39.96 -27.47
N LEU A 174 -24.90 39.65 -26.30
CA LEU A 174 -26.01 40.43 -25.74
C LEU A 174 -25.55 41.84 -25.35
N MET A 175 -24.31 42.00 -24.88
CA MET A 175 -23.69 43.30 -24.65
C MET A 175 -23.52 44.10 -25.94
N GLU A 176 -23.08 43.47 -27.03
CA GLU A 176 -22.92 44.12 -28.33
C GLU A 176 -24.27 44.65 -28.87
N GLU A 177 -25.33 43.86 -28.74
CA GLU A 177 -26.69 44.26 -29.14
C GLU A 177 -27.25 45.40 -28.27
N LEU A 178 -27.00 45.36 -26.96
CA LEU A 178 -27.43 46.41 -26.03
C LEU A 178 -26.68 47.73 -26.28
N MET A 179 -25.37 47.67 -26.56
CA MET A 179 -24.55 48.82 -26.96
C MET A 179 -25.03 49.44 -28.28
N ALA A 180 -25.55 48.64 -29.21
CA ALA A 180 -26.14 49.12 -30.45
C ALA A 180 -27.48 49.86 -30.23
N GLN A 181 -28.23 49.52 -29.17
CA GLN A 181 -29.49 50.17 -28.79
C GLN A 181 -29.31 51.22 -27.68
N LYS A 182 -28.70 52.37 -28.03
CA LYS A 182 -28.45 53.51 -27.12
C LYS A 182 -29.64 53.97 -26.26
N GLN A 183 -30.88 53.77 -26.71
CA GLN A 183 -32.09 54.18 -25.98
C GLN A 183 -32.36 53.29 -24.74
N LEU A 184 -32.14 51.97 -24.85
CA LEU A 184 -32.41 51.00 -23.78
C LEU A 184 -31.46 51.15 -22.57
N LEU A 185 -30.21 51.56 -22.85
CA LEU A 185 -29.19 51.89 -21.86
C LEU A 185 -29.57 53.10 -21.00
N GLN A 186 -30.33 54.05 -21.55
CA GLN A 186 -30.81 55.21 -20.81
C GLN A 186 -32.00 54.86 -19.89
N ASP A 187 -32.84 53.91 -20.31
CA ASP A 187 -34.05 53.52 -19.59
C ASP A 187 -33.79 52.53 -18.43
N THR A 188 -32.64 51.85 -18.43
CA THR A 188 -32.31 50.84 -17.39
C THR A 188 -30.92 51.07 -16.78
N PRO A 189 -30.76 52.11 -15.94
CA PRO A 189 -29.47 52.41 -15.30
C PRO A 189 -29.01 51.23 -14.43
N GLY A 190 -27.78 50.75 -14.67
CA GLY A 190 -27.14 49.66 -13.92
C GLY A 190 -27.03 48.32 -14.66
N ILE A 191 -27.70 48.14 -15.80
CA ILE A 191 -27.56 46.92 -16.61
C ILE A 191 -26.11 46.68 -17.05
N GLU A 192 -25.39 47.72 -17.48
CA GLU A 192 -23.98 47.61 -17.86
C GLU A 192 -23.11 47.05 -16.73
N GLU A 193 -23.39 47.44 -15.49
CA GLU A 193 -22.63 46.97 -14.33
C GLU A 193 -22.90 45.49 -14.03
N TYR A 194 -24.15 45.03 -14.14
CA TYR A 194 -24.47 43.61 -13.98
C TYR A 194 -23.79 42.74 -15.04
N PHE A 195 -23.81 43.17 -16.30
CA PHE A 195 -23.11 42.46 -17.37
C PHE A 195 -21.60 42.44 -17.15
N ARG A 196 -21.01 43.58 -16.75
CA ARG A 196 -19.59 43.68 -16.45
C ARG A 196 -19.19 42.74 -15.30
N LEU A 197 -19.99 42.66 -14.25
CA LEU A 197 -19.77 41.74 -13.12
C LEU A 197 -19.82 40.27 -13.57
N ILE A 198 -20.78 39.90 -14.42
CA ILE A 198 -20.90 38.53 -14.95
C ILE A 198 -19.72 38.20 -15.86
N GLN A 199 -19.34 39.09 -16.79
CA GLN A 199 -18.18 38.90 -17.66
C GLN A 199 -16.88 38.75 -16.86
N LEU A 200 -16.69 39.56 -15.80
CA LEU A 200 -15.55 39.45 -14.90
C LEU A 200 -15.54 38.09 -14.18
N GLY A 201 -16.70 37.66 -13.67
CA GLY A 201 -16.88 36.37 -13.01
C GLY A 201 -16.55 35.19 -13.93
N THR A 202 -17.12 35.16 -15.13
CA THR A 202 -16.91 34.08 -16.11
C THR A 202 -15.46 34.04 -16.59
N SER A 203 -14.84 35.20 -16.83
CA SER A 203 -13.42 35.29 -17.21
C SER A 203 -12.49 34.82 -16.09
N ARG A 204 -12.82 35.14 -14.84
CA ARG A 204 -12.07 34.64 -13.67
C ARG A 204 -12.20 33.12 -13.51
N LEU A 205 -13.39 32.56 -13.67
CA LEU A 205 -13.62 31.12 -13.60
C LEU A 205 -12.88 30.37 -14.71
N ASN A 206 -12.89 30.88 -15.95
CA ASN A 206 -12.12 30.29 -17.04
C ASN A 206 -10.62 30.30 -16.75
N ARG A 207 -10.09 31.44 -16.27
CA ARG A 207 -8.68 31.55 -15.89
C ARG A 207 -8.32 30.60 -14.75
N LEU A 208 -9.21 30.41 -13.76
CA LEU A 208 -8.99 29.46 -12.68
C LEU A 208 -8.92 28.02 -13.19
N ALA A 209 -9.80 27.63 -14.12
CA ALA A 209 -9.75 26.32 -14.77
C ALA A 209 -8.42 26.11 -15.53
N ASP A 210 -7.91 27.14 -16.21
CA ASP A 210 -6.61 27.05 -16.90
C ASP A 210 -5.42 26.98 -15.91
N GLN A 211 -5.51 27.71 -14.79
CA GLN A 211 -4.49 27.70 -13.74
C GLN A 211 -4.43 26.36 -13.00
N THR A 212 -5.57 25.69 -12.78
CA THR A 212 -5.58 24.37 -12.15
C THR A 212 -4.88 23.31 -12.99
N VAL A 213 -5.02 23.36 -14.31
CA VAL A 213 -4.31 22.47 -15.25
C VAL A 213 -2.81 22.71 -15.23
N THR A 214 -2.39 23.97 -15.33
CA THR A 214 -0.96 24.33 -15.41
C THR A 214 -0.19 24.07 -14.11
N MET A 215 -0.86 24.13 -12.95
CA MET A 215 -0.23 23.77 -11.67
C MET A 215 0.08 22.27 -11.54
N THR A 216 -0.75 21.40 -12.12
CA THR A 216 -0.48 19.95 -12.16
C THR A 216 0.73 19.62 -13.05
N ASP A 217 0.94 20.38 -14.13
CA ASP A 217 2.05 20.14 -15.08
C ASP A 217 3.43 20.57 -14.55
N ILE A 218 3.48 21.46 -13.54
CA ILE A 218 4.72 21.95 -12.92
C ILE A 218 5.15 21.08 -11.72
N SER A 219 4.22 20.29 -11.18
CA SER A 219 4.43 19.45 -9.98
C SER A 219 4.71 17.97 -10.31
N SER A 220 4.79 17.62 -11.60
CA SER A 220 5.12 16.27 -12.12
C SER A 220 6.55 16.25 -12.68
#